data_AF-A0A7Y2J6I7-F1
#
_entry.id   AF-A0A7Y2J6I7-F1
#
_cell.length_a   1.000
_cell.length_b   1.000
_cell.length_c   1.000
_cell.angle_alpha   90.00
_cell.angle_beta   90.00
_cell.angle_gamma   90.00
#
_symmetry.space_group_name_H-M   'P 1'
#
loop_
_entity.id
_entity.type
_entity.pdbx_description
1 polymer ?
#
loop_
_entity_poly.entity_id
_entity_poly.type
_entity_poly.pdbx_seq_one_letter_code
_entity_poly.pdbx_strand_id
1 'polypeptide(L)'
;MRNLLMSVLIVFVVLGNSRAQEIAPYIKVGESTESLKSVSDEVISALKDNGFLILGFYNPAKKSNLKVIVFTRSDVTSKVIKVLDRGALAAPFKVGLVSEEGKVTISYT
;
A
#
# COMPACT_ATOMS: atom_id res chain seq x y z
N MET A 1 27.11 -14.21 -40.72
CA MET A 1 25.69 -13.78 -40.83
C MET A 1 24.73 -14.68 -40.04
N ARG A 2 24.82 -16.03 -40.14
CA ARG A 2 23.96 -16.96 -39.39
C ARG A 2 23.92 -16.73 -37.87
N ASN A 3 25.08 -16.51 -37.25
CA ASN A 3 25.17 -16.31 -35.79
C ASN A 3 24.64 -14.93 -35.37
N LEU A 4 24.74 -13.94 -36.26
CA LEU A 4 24.20 -12.59 -36.04
C LEU A 4 22.67 -12.60 -36.01
N LEU A 5 22.05 -13.34 -36.94
CA LEU A 5 20.60 -13.55 -36.98
C LEU A 5 20.08 -14.26 -35.72
N MET A 6 20.81 -15.27 -35.24
CA MET A 6 20.47 -15.94 -33.97
C MET A 6 20.60 -15.00 -32.77
N SER A 7 21.65 -14.17 -32.71
CA SER A 7 21.81 -13.18 -31.64
C SER A 7 20.68 -12.15 -31.63
N VAL A 8 20.26 -11.65 -32.81
CA VAL A 8 19.12 -10.72 -32.91
C VAL A 8 17.82 -11.37 -32.45
N LEU A 9 17.58 -12.62 -32.85
CA LEU A 9 16.38 -13.35 -32.44
C LEU A 9 16.31 -13.55 -30.93
N ILE A 10 17.44 -13.88 -30.29
CA ILE A 10 17.54 -14.03 -28.83
C ILE A 10 17.22 -12.71 -28.12
N VAL A 11 17.72 -11.57 -28.63
CA VAL A 11 17.41 -10.25 -28.06
C VAL A 11 15.91 -9.94 -28.14
N PHE A 12 15.25 -10.24 -29.26
CA PHE A 12 13.81 -10.06 -29.39
C PHE A 12 12.99 -10.95 -28.42
N VAL A 13 13.43 -12.19 -28.19
CA VAL A 13 12.78 -13.10 -27.23
C VAL A 13 12.92 -12.59 -25.80
N VAL A 14 14.08 -12.05 -25.40
CA VAL A 14 14.29 -11.50 -24.06
C VAL A 14 13.48 -10.22 -23.83
N LEU A 15 13.40 -9.34 -24.82
CA LEU A 15 12.64 -8.09 -24.73
C LEU A 15 11.11 -8.34 -24.68
N GLY A 16 10.60 -9.32 -25.44
CA GLY A 16 9.16 -9.65 -25.46
C GLY A 16 8.63 -10.31 -24.18
N ASN A 17 9.52 -10.87 -23.35
CA ASN A 17 9.15 -11.55 -22.09
C ASN A 17 9.40 -10.69 -20.85
N SER A 18 9.79 -9.43 -21.01
CA SER A 18 9.93 -8.49 -19.90
C SER A 18 8.55 -8.07 -19.39
N ARG A 19 7.95 -8.89 -18.52
CA ARG A 19 6.82 -8.48 -17.69
C ARG A 19 7.38 -7.72 -16.51
N ALA A 20 7.20 -6.40 -16.49
CA ALA A 20 7.42 -5.63 -15.27
C ALA A 20 6.50 -6.22 -14.19
N GLN A 21 7.08 -6.64 -13.07
CA GLN A 21 6.27 -7.09 -11.94
C GLN A 21 5.50 -5.88 -11.43
N GLU A 22 4.17 -5.96 -11.48
CA GLU A 22 3.27 -4.97 -10.89
C GLU A 22 3.24 -5.22 -9.37
N ILE A 23 4.36 -4.97 -8.70
CA ILE A 23 4.41 -5.05 -7.24
C ILE A 23 3.74 -3.78 -6.72
N ALA A 24 2.46 -3.92 -6.37
CA ALA A 24 1.78 -2.87 -5.63
C ALA A 24 2.56 -2.61 -4.33
N PRO A 25 2.86 -1.35 -3.99
CA PRO A 25 3.65 -1.04 -2.80
C PRO A 25 2.97 -1.51 -1.51
N TYR A 26 1.65 -1.69 -1.52
CA TYR A 26 0.83 -2.13 -0.39
C TYR A 26 0.15 -3.47 -0.70
N ILE A 27 -0.06 -4.26 0.35
CA ILE A 27 -0.72 -5.57 0.25
C ILE A 27 -2.23 -5.34 0.22
N LYS A 28 -2.90 -5.76 -0.87
CA LYS A 28 -4.35 -5.72 -0.99
C LYS A 28 -5.00 -6.72 -0.03
N VAL A 29 -5.99 -6.26 0.74
CA VAL A 29 -6.74 -7.10 1.71
C VAL A 29 -8.19 -7.27 1.35
N GLY A 30 -8.77 -6.37 0.55
CA GLY A 30 -10.17 -6.48 0.16
C GLY A 30 -10.64 -5.36 -0.75
N GLU A 31 -11.91 -5.48 -1.14
CA GLU A 31 -12.66 -4.47 -1.87
C GLU A 31 -14.02 -4.27 -1.20
N SER A 32 -14.58 -3.07 -1.29
CA SER A 32 -15.96 -2.77 -0.92
C SER A 32 -16.63 -1.96 -2.04
N THR A 33 -17.94 -2.11 -2.19
CA THR A 33 -18.77 -1.28 -3.08
C THR A 33 -19.36 -0.06 -2.38
N GLU A 34 -19.05 0.12 -1.09
CA GLU A 34 -19.48 1.29 -0.33
C GLU A 34 -18.65 2.54 -0.69
N SER A 35 -19.12 3.70 -0.22
CA SER A 35 -18.39 4.94 -0.41
C SER A 35 -17.04 4.94 0.32
N LEU A 36 -16.05 5.65 -0.23
CA LEU A 36 -14.73 5.85 0.41
C LEU A 36 -14.85 6.37 1.85
N LYS A 37 -15.85 7.21 2.13
CA LYS A 37 -16.10 7.72 3.48
C LYS A 37 -16.58 6.61 4.42
N SER A 38 -17.56 5.80 3.99
CA SER A 38 -18.09 4.69 4.79
C SER A 38 -16.98 3.71 5.16
N VAL A 39 -16.24 3.24 4.14
CA VAL A 39 -15.10 2.33 4.32
C VAL A 39 -14.03 2.94 5.22
N SER A 40 -13.74 4.24 5.07
CA SER A 40 -12.80 4.92 5.95
C SER A 40 -13.25 4.95 7.42
N ASP A 41 -14.54 5.19 7.67
CA ASP A 41 -15.09 5.27 9.02
C ASP A 41 -15.12 3.89 9.68
N GLU A 42 -15.43 2.84 8.90
CA GLU A 42 -15.39 1.44 9.34
C GLU A 42 -13.96 0.98 9.68
N VAL A 43 -12.99 1.24 8.79
CA VAL A 43 -11.58 0.92 9.05
C VAL A 43 -11.07 1.61 10.32
N ILE A 44 -11.40 2.89 10.50
CA ILE A 44 -11.00 3.64 11.70
C ILE A 44 -11.62 3.01 12.97
N SER A 45 -12.89 2.61 12.90
CA SER A 45 -13.59 2.00 14.03
C SER A 45 -12.97 0.64 14.36
N ALA A 46 -12.80 -0.23 13.35
CA ALA A 46 -12.17 -1.54 13.52
C ALA A 46 -10.76 -1.44 14.10
N LEU A 47 -9.94 -0.48 13.65
CA LEU A 47 -8.61 -0.23 14.22
C LEU A 47 -8.69 0.15 15.70
N LYS A 48 -9.57 1.08 16.06
CA LYS A 48 -9.76 1.52 17.46
C LYS A 48 -10.26 0.40 18.35
N ASP A 49 -11.23 -0.39 17.89
CA ASP A 49 -11.82 -1.51 18.62
C ASP A 49 -10.77 -2.61 18.91
N ASN A 50 -9.75 -2.70 18.06
CA ASN A 50 -8.61 -3.62 18.23
C ASN A 50 -7.41 -2.98 18.96
N GLY A 51 -7.62 -1.84 19.62
CA GLY A 51 -6.61 -1.19 20.47
C GLY A 51 -5.54 -0.42 19.72
N PHE A 52 -5.74 -0.13 18.43
CA PHE A 52 -4.84 0.74 17.67
C PHE A 52 -5.20 2.22 17.86
N LEU A 53 -4.18 3.07 17.77
CA LEU A 53 -4.29 4.52 17.85
C LEU A 53 -4.22 5.11 16.44
N ILE A 54 -5.20 5.95 16.08
CA ILE A 54 -5.15 6.71 14.84
C ILE A 54 -4.26 7.92 15.02
N LEU A 55 -3.20 8.02 14.22
CA LEU A 55 -2.27 9.15 14.23
C LEU A 55 -2.76 10.28 13.31
N GLY A 56 -3.50 9.94 12.26
CA GLY A 56 -4.08 10.91 11.34
C GLY A 56 -4.48 10.25 10.02
N PHE A 57 -4.92 11.08 9.08
CA PHE A 57 -5.22 10.66 7.72
C PHE A 57 -4.91 11.78 6.73
N TYR A 58 -4.68 11.42 5.47
CA TYR A 58 -4.45 12.37 4.39
C TYR A 58 -4.89 11.82 3.04
N ASN A 59 -5.03 12.71 2.07
CA ASN A 59 -5.34 12.39 0.68
C ASN A 59 -4.07 12.51 -0.16
N PRO A 60 -3.47 11.39 -0.63
CA PRO A 60 -2.31 11.42 -1.50
C PRO A 60 -2.53 12.34 -2.71
N ALA A 61 -1.54 13.19 -2.99
CA ALA A 61 -1.61 14.18 -4.07
C ALA A 61 -2.89 15.05 -4.06
N LYS A 62 -3.51 15.25 -2.88
CA LYS A 62 -4.79 15.95 -2.70
C LYS A 62 -5.96 15.35 -3.51
N LYS A 63 -5.86 14.10 -3.96
CA LYS A 63 -6.91 13.43 -4.72
C LYS A 63 -8.01 12.95 -3.78
N SER A 64 -9.26 13.32 -4.06
CA SER A 64 -10.42 12.95 -3.23
C SER A 64 -10.73 11.45 -3.25
N ASN A 65 -10.32 10.75 -4.31
CA ASN A 65 -10.52 9.31 -4.46
C ASN A 65 -9.44 8.46 -3.78
N LEU A 66 -8.42 9.09 -3.17
CA LEU A 66 -7.36 8.41 -2.44
C LEU A 66 -7.40 8.84 -0.97
N LYS A 67 -7.28 7.88 -0.05
CA LYS A 67 -7.15 8.17 1.37
C LYS A 67 -6.14 7.23 2.03
N VAL A 68 -5.31 7.77 2.90
CA VAL A 68 -4.41 6.99 3.76
C VAL A 68 -4.77 7.26 5.20
N ILE A 69 -4.93 6.19 5.97
CA ILE A 69 -5.14 6.22 7.42
C ILE A 69 -3.84 5.76 8.07
N VAL A 70 -3.25 6.60 8.92
CA VAL A 70 -2.02 6.31 9.63
C VAL A 70 -2.37 5.92 11.06
N PHE A 71 -1.86 4.77 11.51
CA PHE A 71 -2.19 4.22 12.82
C PHE A 71 -0.98 3.56 13.47
N THR A 72 -1.05 3.31 14.77
CA THR A 72 0.00 2.64 15.54
C THR A 72 -0.58 1.87 16.72
N ARG A 73 0.27 1.21 17.50
CA ARG A 73 -0.07 0.61 18.79
C ARG A 73 1.01 0.95 19.82
N SER A 74 0.61 1.12 21.07
CA SER A 74 1.49 1.57 22.15
C SER A 74 2.67 0.63 22.38
N ASP A 75 2.43 -0.69 22.31
CA ASP A 75 3.46 -1.72 22.46
C ASP A 75 4.50 -1.68 21.32
N VAL A 76 4.08 -1.47 20.07
CA VAL A 76 4.96 -1.30 18.92
C VAL A 76 5.83 -0.07 19.12
N THR A 77 5.20 1.08 19.41
CA THR A 77 5.90 2.35 19.61
C THR A 77 6.95 2.20 20.72
N SER A 78 6.58 1.62 21.87
CA SER A 78 7.49 1.44 23.01
C SER A 78 8.73 0.57 22.72
N LYS A 79 8.65 -0.32 21.73
CA LYS A 79 9.74 -1.19 21.31
C LYS A 79 10.63 -0.51 20.27
N VAL A 80 10.03 0.03 19.22
CA VAL A 80 10.79 0.51 18.06
C VAL A 80 11.54 1.81 18.35
N ILE A 81 11.07 2.66 19.28
CA ILE A 81 11.77 3.89 19.68
C ILE A 81 13.11 3.64 20.38
N LYS A 82 13.35 2.41 20.86
CA LYS A 82 14.62 2.02 21.49
C LYS A 82 15.74 1.77 20.47
N VAL A 83 15.39 1.62 19.19
CA VAL A 83 16.36 1.47 18.11
C VAL A 83 16.84 2.86 17.69
N LEU A 84 18.12 3.14 17.92
CA LEU A 84 18.72 4.47 17.78
C LEU A 84 18.58 5.04 16.36
N ASP A 85 18.81 4.22 15.33
CA ASP A 85 18.72 4.64 13.94
C ASP A 85 17.35 4.26 13.36
N ARG A 86 16.54 5.26 12.98
CA ARG A 86 15.25 5.13 12.28
C ARG A 86 14.19 4.25 12.96
N GLY A 87 14.38 3.82 14.20
CA GLY A 87 13.44 2.97 14.93
C GLY A 87 12.02 3.56 14.99
N ALA A 88 11.92 4.87 15.27
CA ALA A 88 10.65 5.58 15.29
C ALA A 88 9.89 5.55 13.95
N LEU A 89 10.58 5.36 12.81
CA LEU A 89 9.94 5.28 11.48
C LEU A 89 9.16 3.97 11.29
N ALA A 90 9.41 2.95 12.10
CA ALA A 90 8.67 1.69 12.08
C ALA A 90 7.39 1.70 12.92
N ALA A 91 7.14 2.76 13.70
CA ALA A 91 5.94 2.86 14.55
C ALA A 91 4.63 3.10 13.77
N PRO A 92 4.60 3.93 12.71
CA PRO A 92 3.37 4.22 11.97
C PRO A 92 3.10 3.21 10.85
N PHE A 93 1.98 2.50 10.95
CA PHE A 93 1.41 1.69 9.89
C PHE A 93 0.41 2.49 9.06
N LYS A 94 0.10 2.01 7.86
CA LYS A 94 -0.82 2.68 6.93
C LYS A 94 -1.84 1.70 6.37
N VAL A 95 -3.09 2.13 6.33
CA VAL A 95 -4.11 1.58 5.43
C VAL A 95 -4.31 2.55 4.28
N GLY A 96 -4.16 2.07 3.05
CA GLY A 96 -4.45 2.79 1.83
C GLY A 96 -5.82 2.41 1.28
N LEU A 97 -6.62 3.42 0.94
CA LEU A 97 -7.94 3.30 0.32
C LEU A 97 -7.93 3.99 -1.04
N VAL A 98 -8.33 3.25 -2.08
CA VAL A 98 -8.41 3.75 -3.47
C VAL A 98 -9.82 3.54 -3.97
N SER A 99 -10.52 4.64 -4.26
CA SER A 99 -11.86 4.62 -4.84
C SER A 99 -11.77 4.76 -6.36
N GLU A 100 -12.02 3.68 -7.09
CA GLU A 100 -12.01 3.65 -8.55
C GLU A 100 -13.13 2.71 -9.04
N GLU A 101 -13.78 3.05 -10.15
CA GLU A 101 -14.81 2.20 -10.79
C GLU A 101 -15.95 1.74 -9.85
N GLY A 102 -16.36 2.62 -8.92
CA GLY A 102 -17.43 2.31 -7.96
C GLY A 102 -17.03 1.34 -6.85
N LYS A 103 -15.74 1.03 -6.72
CA LYS A 103 -15.18 0.18 -5.66
C LYS A 103 -14.12 0.91 -4.87
N VAL A 104 -13.98 0.55 -3.61
CA VAL A 104 -12.88 0.97 -2.74
C VAL A 104 -11.97 -0.22 -2.51
N THR A 105 -10.76 -0.16 -3.04
CA THR A 105 -9.70 -1.13 -2.75
C THR A 105 -9.04 -0.77 -1.41
N ILE A 106 -8.89 -1.76 -0.54
CA ILE A 106 -8.30 -1.63 0.78
C ILE A 106 -6.95 -2.36 0.78
N SER A 107 -5.90 -1.68 1.24
CA SER A 107 -4.52 -2.19 1.26
C SER A 107 -3.75 -1.72 2.48
N TYR A 108 -2.69 -2.43 2.89
CA TYR A 108 -1.86 -2.03 4.04
C TYR A 108 -0.35 -2.15 3.79
N THR A 109 0.42 -1.46 4.63
CA THR A 109 1.89 -1.55 4.74
C THR A 109 2.32 -2.40 5.93
#